data_AF-A0A382KR86-F1
#
_entry.id   AF-A0A382KR86-F1
#
_cell.length_a   1.000
_cell.length_b   1.000
_cell.length_c   1.000
_cell.angle_alpha   90.00
_cell.angle_beta   90.00
_cell.angle_gamma   90.00
#
_symmetry.space_group_name_H-M   'P 1'
#
loop_
_entity.id
_entity.type
_entity.pdbx_description
1 polymer ?
#
loop_
_entity_poly.entity_id
_entity_poly.type
_entity_poly.pdbx_seq_one_letter_code
_entity_poly.pdbx_strand_id
1 'polypeptide(L)'
;MFKLFEPNKIFSINLRITKYILFLFIIVLSIGLVEALFLSPEDYIQSHSVRIMYVHVPSAWIALGIFSLIALLSVISFIFKNKNFSIIAKSLAPSGF
;
A
#
# COMPACT_ATOMS: atom_id res chain seq x y z
N MET A 1 26.33 -7.59 -21.44
CA MET A 1 26.62 -6.89 -20.17
C MET A 1 25.38 -6.54 -19.33
N PHE A 2 24.15 -6.87 -19.76
CA PHE A 2 22.92 -6.59 -19.02
C PHE A 2 22.07 -7.85 -18.76
N LYS A 3 22.69 -8.95 -18.32
CA LYS A 3 22.00 -10.23 -18.01
C LYS A 3 21.02 -10.15 -16.82
N LEU A 4 21.02 -9.03 -16.09
CA LEU A 4 20.08 -8.73 -15.00
C LEU A 4 18.70 -8.29 -15.51
N PHE A 5 18.61 -7.77 -16.74
CA PHE A 5 17.35 -7.28 -17.31
C PHE A 5 16.54 -8.35 -18.04
N GLU A 6 16.96 -9.61 -17.97
CA GLU A 6 16.17 -10.73 -18.50
C GLU A 6 14.86 -10.85 -17.70
N PRO A 7 13.69 -10.84 -18.36
CA PRO A 7 12.40 -10.81 -17.67
C PRO A 7 12.21 -11.98 -16.70
N ASN A 8 12.76 -13.16 -17.02
CA ASN A 8 12.71 -14.34 -16.15
C ASN A 8 13.51 -14.17 -14.85
N LYS A 9 14.65 -13.47 -14.90
CA LYS A 9 15.47 -13.19 -13.70
C LYS A 9 14.85 -12.07 -12.86
N ILE A 10 14.29 -11.04 -13.49
CA ILE A 10 13.54 -9.99 -12.78
C ILE A 10 12.34 -10.60 -12.05
N PHE A 11 11.60 -11.51 -12.70
CA PHE A 11 10.43 -12.14 -12.10
C PHE A 11 10.79 -13.06 -10.92
N SER A 12 11.86 -13.87 -11.03
CA SER A 12 12.31 -14.75 -9.95
C SER A 12 12.85 -13.97 -8.73
N ILE A 13 13.56 -12.85 -8.98
CA ILE A 13 14.02 -11.94 -7.93
C ILE A 13 12.81 -11.28 -7.23
N ASN A 14 11.83 -10.78 -7.99
CA ASN A 14 10.61 -10.18 -7.43
C ASN A 14 9.88 -11.16 -6.51
N LEU A 15 9.64 -12.40 -6.95
CA LEU A 15 8.97 -13.41 -6.14
C LEU A 15 9.67 -13.69 -4.81
N ARG A 16 11.01 -13.66 -4.79
CA ARG A 16 11.78 -13.87 -3.58
C ARG A 16 11.70 -12.67 -2.64
N ILE A 17 11.83 -11.46 -3.19
CA ILE A 17 11.74 -10.20 -2.42
C ILE A 17 10.34 -10.03 -1.82
N THR A 18 9.28 -10.30 -2.58
CA THR A 18 7.89 -10.19 -2.10
C THR A 18 7.65 -11.04 -0.84
N LYS A 19 8.26 -12.23 -0.74
CA LYS A 19 8.15 -13.07 0.47
C LYS A 19 8.77 -12.41 1.70
N TYR A 20 9.95 -11.83 1.57
CA TYR A 20 10.60 -11.13 2.67
C TYR A 20 9.85 -9.86 3.07
N ILE A 21 9.33 -9.11 2.09
CA ILE A 21 8.49 -7.92 2.34
C ILE A 21 7.20 -8.33 3.06
N LEU A 22 6.54 -9.42 2.64
CA LEU A 22 5.33 -9.91 3.29
C LEU A 22 5.60 -10.32 4.74
N PHE A 23 6.70 -11.01 5.00
CA PHE A 23 7.09 -11.40 6.35
C PHE A 23 7.32 -10.17 7.24
N LEU A 24 8.09 -9.18 6.76
CA LEU A 24 8.31 -7.93 7.48
C LEU A 24 7.01 -7.16 7.71
N PHE A 25 6.13 -7.12 6.70
CA PHE A 25 4.81 -6.50 6.80
C PHE A 25 3.98 -7.12 7.93
N ILE A 26 3.90 -8.46 8.02
CA ILE A 26 3.15 -9.15 9.08
C ILE A 26 3.70 -8.79 10.47
N ILE A 27 5.02 -8.73 10.63
CA ILE A 27 5.66 -8.37 11.90
C ILE A 27 5.28 -6.93 12.30
N VAL A 28 5.52 -5.97 11.41
CA VAL A 28 5.24 -4.55 11.69
C VAL A 28 3.75 -4.31 11.92
N LEU A 29 2.88 -4.93 11.11
CA LEU A 29 1.43 -4.84 11.28
C LEU A 29 0.99 -5.39 12.64
N SER A 30 1.54 -6.54 13.06
CA SER A 30 1.18 -7.16 14.34
C SER A 30 1.59 -6.29 15.52
N ILE A 31 2.81 -5.74 15.50
CA ILE A 31 3.30 -4.83 16.54
C ILE A 31 2.43 -3.57 16.59
N GLY A 32 2.19 -2.94 15.44
CA GLY A 32 1.37 -1.72 15.35
C GLY A 32 -0.07 -1.92 15.81
N LEU A 33 -0.69 -3.07 15.50
CA LEU A 33 -2.04 -3.38 15.97
C LEU A 33 -2.09 -3.62 17.48
N VAL A 34 -1.06 -4.26 18.06
CA VAL A 34 -0.97 -4.45 19.51
C VAL A 34 -0.85 -3.10 20.22
N GLU A 35 0.03 -2.22 19.72
CA GLU A 35 0.20 -0.87 20.26
C GLU A 35 -1.10 -0.04 20.14
N ALA A 36 -1.75 -0.08 18.98
CA ALA A 36 -2.96 0.68 18.71
C ALA A 36 -4.18 0.24 19.53
N LEU A 37 -4.40 -1.07 19.69
CA LEU A 37 -5.65 -1.61 20.27
C LEU A 37 -5.55 -1.94 21.76
N PHE A 38 -4.37 -2.28 22.27
CA PHE A 38 -4.21 -2.75 23.65
C PHE A 38 -3.40 -1.79 24.52
N LEU A 39 -2.29 -1.28 24.01
CA LEU A 39 -1.38 -0.43 24.79
C LEU A 39 -1.81 1.05 24.81
N SER A 40 -2.54 1.50 23.79
CA SER A 40 -3.00 2.87 23.72
C SER A 40 -4.00 3.20 24.84
N PRO A 41 -3.76 4.27 25.63
CA PRO A 41 -4.66 4.70 26.68
C PRO A 41 -6.01 5.16 26.11
N GLU A 42 -7.02 5.19 26.97
CA GLU A 42 -8.30 5.78 26.62
C GLU A 42 -8.21 7.32 26.53
N ASP A 43 -8.97 7.89 25.60
CA ASP A 43 -9.07 9.34 25.48
C ASP A 43 -10.12 9.89 26.45
N TYR A 44 -9.95 11.15 26.87
CA TYR A 44 -10.86 11.78 27.83
C TYR A 44 -12.30 11.92 27.29
N ILE A 45 -12.47 12.17 25.99
CA ILE A 45 -13.78 12.39 25.38
C ILE A 45 -14.29 11.10 24.75
N GLN A 46 -13.42 10.40 24.03
CA GLN A 46 -13.80 9.24 23.23
C GLN A 46 -13.62 7.90 23.95
N SER A 47 -13.09 7.89 25.18
CA SER A 47 -12.78 6.68 25.96
C SER A 47 -12.03 5.64 25.10
N HIS A 48 -12.53 4.41 25.03
CA HIS A 48 -11.93 3.34 24.22
C HIS A 48 -12.16 3.51 22.70
N SER A 49 -13.13 4.31 22.27
CA SER A 49 -13.43 4.49 20.84
C SER A 49 -12.32 5.20 20.06
N VAL A 50 -11.44 5.95 20.75
CA VAL A 50 -10.27 6.59 20.12
C VAL A 50 -9.38 5.58 19.38
N ARG A 51 -9.37 4.33 19.84
CA ARG A 51 -8.54 3.27 19.25
C ARG A 51 -8.92 2.94 17.80
N ILE A 52 -10.16 3.20 17.40
CA ILE A 52 -10.62 3.05 16.01
C ILE A 52 -9.85 4.00 15.08
N MET A 53 -9.48 5.18 15.56
CA MET A 53 -8.79 6.20 14.78
C MET A 53 -7.42 5.71 14.27
N TYR A 54 -6.71 4.89 15.05
CA TYR A 54 -5.39 4.37 14.68
C TYR A 54 -5.43 3.39 13.50
N VAL A 55 -6.58 2.78 13.20
CA VAL A 55 -6.75 1.90 12.04
C VAL A 55 -7.45 2.65 10.90
N HIS A 56 -8.55 3.32 11.23
CA HIS A 56 -9.40 3.96 10.23
C HIS A 56 -8.73 5.13 9.52
N VAL A 57 -8.12 6.07 10.26
CA VAL A 57 -7.57 7.29 9.66
C VAL A 57 -6.39 6.97 8.72
N PRO A 58 -5.40 6.16 9.12
CA PRO A 58 -4.33 5.77 8.21
C PRO A 58 -4.83 5.00 6.99
N SER A 59 -5.80 4.10 7.17
CA SER A 59 -6.43 3.36 6.06
C SER A 59 -7.10 4.30 5.06
N ALA A 60 -7.87 5.28 5.54
CA ALA A 60 -8.52 6.27 4.69
C ALA A 60 -7.51 7.13 3.91
N TRP A 61 -6.41 7.53 4.54
CA TRP A 61 -5.33 8.28 3.87
C TRP A 61 -4.64 7.47 2.77
N ILE A 62 -4.38 6.19 3.01
CA ILE A 62 -3.78 5.30 2.01
C ILE A 62 -4.73 5.10 0.83
N ALA A 63 -6.01 4.83 1.09
CA ALA A 63 -7.02 4.68 0.04
C ALA A 63 -7.13 5.95 -0.80
N LEU A 64 -7.21 7.13 -0.16
CA LEU A 64 -7.26 8.42 -0.85
C LEU A 64 -6.00 8.66 -1.70
N GLY A 65 -4.82 8.32 -1.19
CA GLY A 65 -3.56 8.42 -1.92
C GLY A 65 -3.54 7.53 -3.16
N ILE A 66 -4.01 6.29 -3.06
CA ILE A 66 -4.11 5.34 -4.18
C ILE A 66 -5.08 5.87 -5.24
N PHE A 67 -6.27 6.33 -4.85
CA PHE A 67 -7.23 6.91 -5.80
C PHE A 67 -6.69 8.16 -6.49
N SER A 68 -6.02 9.04 -5.74
CA SER A 68 -5.40 10.25 -6.29
C SER A 68 -4.32 9.89 -7.31
N LEU A 69 -3.51 8.87 -7.02
CA LEU A 69 -2.49 8.38 -7.93
C LEU A 69 -3.10 7.73 -9.19
N ILE A 70 -4.16 6.93 -9.05
CA ILE A 70 -4.90 6.36 -10.19
C ILE A 70 -5.45 7.46 -11.08
N ALA A 71 -6.04 8.51 -10.49
CA ALA A 71 -6.56 9.66 -11.22
C ALA A 71 -5.44 10.37 -12.00
N LEU A 72 -4.33 10.69 -11.33
CA LEU A 72 -3.17 11.34 -11.94
C LEU A 72 -2.56 10.51 -13.08
N LEU A 73 -2.35 9.20 -12.85
CA LEU A 73 -1.85 8.28 -13.87
C LEU A 73 -2.79 8.18 -15.07
N SER A 74 -4.10 8.21 -14.84
CA SER A 74 -5.11 8.19 -15.91
C SER A 74 -5.08 9.45 -16.75
N VAL A 75 -4.96 10.63 -16.12
CA VAL A 75 -4.81 11.91 -16.82
C VAL A 75 -3.52 11.94 -17.66
N ILE A 76 -2.39 11.52 -17.08
CA ILE A 76 -1.11 11.44 -17.80
C ILE A 76 -1.20 10.43 -18.95
N SER A 77 -1.82 9.27 -18.74
CA SER A 77 -2.02 8.26 -19.78
C SER A 77 -2.88 8.81 -20.92
N PHE A 78 -3.91 9.62 -20.61
CA PHE A 78 -4.76 10.26 -21.62
C PHE A 78 -4.00 11.30 -22.45
N ILE A 79 -3.20 12.16 -21.82
CA ILE A 79 -2.42 13.22 -22.50
C ILE A 79 -1.30 12.62 -23.36
N PHE A 80 -0.47 11.77 -22.76
CA PHE A 80 0.74 11.24 -23.41
C PHE A 80 0.51 9.94 -24.17
N LYS A 81 -0.72 9.37 -24.11
CA LYS A 81 -1.11 8.10 -24.76
C LYS A 81 -0.18 6.92 -24.43
N ASN A 82 0.48 6.95 -23.27
CA ASN A 82 1.39 5.89 -22.84
C ASN A 82 0.61 4.76 -22.16
N LYS A 83 0.70 3.55 -22.72
CA LYS A 83 0.02 2.34 -22.23
C LYS A 83 0.55 1.88 -20.87
N ASN A 84 1.81 2.17 -20.53
CA ASN A 84 2.41 1.72 -19.27
C ASN A 84 1.70 2.35 -18.06
N PHE A 85 1.32 3.62 -18.12
CA PHE A 85 0.60 4.28 -17.03
C PHE A 85 -0.80 3.70 -16.82
N SER A 86 -1.48 3.31 -17.90
CA SER A 86 -2.78 2.63 -17.81
C SER A 86 -2.66 1.26 -17.14
N ILE A 87 -1.60 0.50 -17.43
CA ILE A 87 -1.31 -0.78 -16.79
C ILE A 87 -1.02 -0.59 -15.29
N ILE A 88 -0.21 0.41 -14.93
CA ILE A 88 0.09 0.72 -13.52
C ILE A 88 -1.18 1.11 -12.76
N ALA A 89 -2.01 1.99 -13.32
CA ALA A 89 -3.28 2.39 -12.70
C ALA A 89 -4.22 1.19 -12.48
N LYS A 90 -4.31 0.29 -13.47
CA LYS A 90 -5.10 -0.95 -13.35
C LYS A 90 -4.56 -1.88 -12.26
N SER A 91 -3.24 -1.99 -12.11
CA SER A 91 -2.62 -2.79 -11.06
C SER A 91 -2.82 -2.23 -9.65
N LEU A 92 -3.02 -0.91 -9.51
CA LEU A 92 -3.29 -0.25 -8.23
C LEU A 92 -4.77 -0.35 -7.80
N ALA A 93 -5.70 -0.53 -8.75
CA ALA A 93 -7.14 -0.54 -8.48
C ALA A 93 -7.60 -1.52 -7.38
N PRO A 94 -7.08 -2.76 -7.27
CA PRO A 94 -7.47 -3.68 -6.21
C PRO A 94 -7.07 -3.22 -4.79
N SER A 95 -6.10 -2.32 -4.68
CA SER A 95 -5.58 -1.83 -3.40
C SER A 95 -6.30 -0.59 -2.88
N GLY A 96 -7.15 0.05 -3.69
CA GLY A 96 -7.90 1.25 -3.30
C GLY A 96 -9.21 0.99 -2.57
N PHE A 97 -9.46 -0.23 -2.08
CA PHE A 97 -10.68 -0.57 -1.33
C PHE A 97 -10.55 -0.21 0.14
#